data_AF-A0A6A6MWS0-F1
#
_entry.id   AF-A0A6A6MWS0-F1
#
_cell.length_a   1.000
_cell.length_b   1.000
_cell.length_c   1.000
_cell.angle_alpha   90.00
_cell.angle_beta   90.00
_cell.angle_gamma   90.00
#
_symmetry.space_group_name_H-M   'P 1'
#
loop_
_entity.id
_entity.type
_entity.pdbx_description
1 polymer ?
#
loop_
_entity_poly.entity_id
_entity_poly.type
_entity_poly.pdbx_seq_one_letter_code
_entity_poly.pdbx_strand_id
1 'polypeptide(L)'
;MSEDISTIDDTKLGQSGVFDAFFRAIQYGIIEVVIEMLKANPNLLTVLNTNRRGILQSAVQHRQEKIFSLIYVLDTRKYMLISGIDEWKNNILHIAAILAPPDRLAHISGAALQMQRELQWYKEVESIVNPLSKEYTNIFNERPNQIFSNTHKQLVSDGEKWMKETATSCTVVGALIITIMFTAAFTVPGGNVQDTGFPIFLQRKSFMVFIISDAISLFASSTSVLMFLGVLTSRYAEDDFIKSLPTKLIIGLSTLFISIAAMMIAFCATLIIMLKGEMKLAIPITLLASIPVTLFILLQFPLLVEIFVSTYGPGIFDRKMKYWY
;
A
#
# COMPACT_ATOMS: atom_id res chain seq x y z
N MET A 1 -13.34 -40.74 29.59
CA MET A 1 -13.07 -39.28 29.74
C MET A 1 -12.28 -38.94 31.00
N SER A 2 -12.65 -39.41 32.21
CA SER A 2 -11.83 -39.18 33.42
C SER A 2 -10.68 -40.20 33.60
N GLU A 3 -10.83 -41.45 33.15
CA GLU A 3 -9.75 -42.46 33.24
C GLU A 3 -8.65 -42.22 32.20
N ASP A 4 -8.99 -41.71 31.01
CA ASP A 4 -8.03 -41.42 29.93
C ASP A 4 -7.09 -40.25 30.26
N ILE A 5 -7.52 -39.30 31.10
CA ILE A 5 -6.69 -38.16 31.53
C ILE A 5 -5.66 -38.60 32.58
N SER A 6 -5.98 -39.62 33.39
CA SER A 6 -5.10 -40.12 34.46
C SER A 6 -3.92 -40.98 33.97
N THR A 7 -3.91 -41.37 32.69
CA THR A 7 -2.90 -42.25 32.09
C THR A 7 -1.93 -41.52 31.15
N ILE A 8 -2.10 -40.21 30.95
CA ILE A 8 -1.20 -39.40 30.14
C ILE A 8 0.04 -39.05 30.98
N ASP A 9 1.20 -39.44 30.47
CA ASP A 9 2.51 -39.10 31.04
C ASP A 9 2.72 -37.57 31.09
N ASP A 10 3.00 -37.03 32.28
CA ASP A 10 3.24 -35.60 32.54
C ASP A 10 4.31 -35.01 31.60
N THR A 11 5.30 -35.82 31.19
CA THR A 11 6.34 -35.38 30.25
C THR A 11 5.81 -35.17 28.83
N LYS A 12 4.86 -36.01 28.38
CA LYS A 12 4.17 -35.85 27.10
C LYS A 12 3.20 -34.66 27.13
N LEU A 13 2.52 -34.45 28.26
CA LEU A 13 1.67 -33.29 28.47
C LEU A 13 2.49 -31.98 28.42
N GLY A 14 3.65 -31.97 29.07
CA GLY A 14 4.60 -30.85 29.03
C GLY A 14 5.13 -30.57 27.62
N GLN A 15 5.48 -31.61 26.84
CA GLN A 15 5.90 -31.44 25.43
C GLN A 15 4.78 -30.89 24.55
N SER A 16 3.54 -31.36 24.72
CA SER A 16 2.36 -30.84 24.01
C SER A 16 2.16 -29.34 24.31
N GLY A 17 2.27 -28.95 25.58
CA GLY A 17 2.13 -27.55 25.99
C GLY A 17 3.20 -26.63 25.37
N VAL A 18 4.44 -27.11 25.26
CA VAL A 18 5.54 -26.38 24.61
C VAL A 18 5.27 -26.21 23.10
N PHE A 19 4.81 -27.24 22.41
CA PHE A 19 4.50 -27.14 20.97
C PHE A 19 3.33 -26.19 20.71
N ASP A 20 2.28 -26.24 21.53
CA ASP A 20 1.15 -25.32 21.42
C ASP A 20 1.57 -23.88 21.70
N ALA A 21 2.40 -23.65 22.72
CA ALA A 21 2.96 -22.33 23.01
C ALA A 21 3.80 -21.80 21.84
N PHE A 22 4.61 -22.66 21.23
CA PHE A 22 5.44 -22.32 20.07
C PHE A 22 4.60 -21.88 18.86
N PHE A 23 3.59 -22.66 18.49
CA PHE A 23 2.72 -22.31 17.36
C PHE A 23 1.80 -21.12 17.66
N ARG A 24 1.39 -20.91 18.92
CA ARG A 24 0.68 -19.68 19.32
C ARG A 24 1.59 -18.46 19.17
N ALA A 25 2.84 -18.53 19.62
CA ALA A 25 3.80 -17.44 19.43
C ALA A 25 3.99 -17.12 17.94
N ILE A 26 4.04 -18.15 17.08
CA ILE A 26 4.07 -17.97 15.62
C ILE A 26 2.79 -17.29 15.13
N GLN A 27 1.61 -17.80 15.48
CA GLN A 27 0.33 -17.25 15.06
C GLN A 27 0.20 -15.75 15.38
N TYR A 28 0.66 -15.32 16.55
CA TYR A 28 0.61 -13.91 16.99
C TYR A 28 1.81 -13.07 16.55
N GLY A 29 2.84 -13.66 15.94
CA GLY A 29 4.00 -12.92 15.44
C GLY A 29 5.01 -12.53 16.52
N ILE A 30 5.02 -13.21 17.67
CA ILE A 30 5.90 -12.89 18.81
C ILE A 30 7.28 -13.52 18.57
N ILE A 31 8.08 -12.86 17.72
CA ILE A 31 9.36 -13.38 17.24
C ILE A 31 10.36 -13.63 18.38
N GLU A 32 10.37 -12.80 19.42
CA GLU A 32 11.27 -12.90 20.57
C GLU A 32 11.06 -14.24 21.30
N VAL A 33 9.80 -14.60 21.53
CA VAL A 33 9.43 -15.89 22.17
C VAL A 33 9.81 -17.05 21.27
N VAL A 34 9.51 -16.98 19.98
CA VAL A 34 9.87 -18.03 19.00
C VAL A 34 11.38 -18.28 19.03
N ILE A 35 12.19 -17.23 19.08
CA ILE A 35 13.64 -17.34 19.03
C ILE A 35 14.23 -17.87 20.33
N GLU A 36 13.75 -17.41 21.48
CA GLU A 36 14.19 -17.97 22.77
C GLU A 36 13.82 -19.45 22.90
N MET A 37 12.64 -19.86 22.42
CA MET A 37 12.25 -21.27 22.36
C MET A 37 13.17 -22.08 21.41
N LEU A 38 13.52 -21.54 20.24
CA LEU A 38 14.43 -22.19 19.30
C LEU A 38 15.86 -22.33 19.86
N LYS A 39 16.35 -21.35 20.62
CA LYS A 39 17.65 -21.42 21.31
C LYS A 39 17.64 -22.50 22.39
N ALA A 40 16.56 -22.57 23.19
CA ALA A 40 16.42 -23.56 24.24
C ALA A 40 16.23 -24.98 23.69
N ASN A 41 15.52 -25.14 22.56
CA ASN A 41 15.29 -26.43 21.92
C ASN A 41 15.27 -26.31 20.38
N PRO A 42 16.42 -26.51 19.71
CA PRO A 42 16.53 -26.45 18.25
C PRO A 42 15.64 -27.44 17.49
N ASN A 43 15.20 -28.53 18.12
CA ASN A 43 14.31 -29.53 17.49
C ASN A 43 12.92 -28.95 17.17
N LEU A 44 12.54 -27.83 17.77
CA LEU A 44 11.29 -27.11 17.44
C LEU A 44 11.24 -26.66 15.98
N LEU A 45 12.39 -26.51 15.29
CA LEU A 45 12.43 -26.20 13.86
C LEU A 45 11.70 -27.24 13.00
N THR A 46 11.72 -28.51 13.40
CA THR A 46 11.16 -29.64 12.63
C THR A 46 9.80 -30.09 13.13
N VAL A 47 9.28 -29.49 14.20
CA VAL A 47 7.97 -29.82 14.75
C VAL A 47 6.88 -29.31 13.80
N LEU A 48 5.82 -30.10 13.68
CA LEU A 48 4.65 -29.78 12.88
C LEU A 48 3.45 -29.58 13.80
N ASN A 49 2.57 -28.64 13.44
CA ASN A 49 1.30 -28.46 14.14
C ASN A 49 0.29 -29.56 13.76
N THR A 50 -0.93 -29.45 14.28
CA THR A 50 -2.04 -30.39 14.01
C THR A 50 -2.31 -30.60 12.52
N ASN A 51 -2.12 -29.56 11.71
CA ASN A 51 -2.37 -29.59 10.25
C ASN A 51 -1.13 -30.04 9.47
N ARG A 52 -0.11 -30.58 10.14
CA ARG A 52 1.21 -30.93 9.60
C ARG A 52 1.99 -29.74 9.03
N ARG A 53 1.76 -28.53 9.54
CA ARG A 53 2.47 -27.31 9.11
C ARG A 53 3.65 -27.02 10.03
N GLY A 54 4.81 -26.74 9.44
CA GLY A 54 6.00 -26.29 10.17
C GLY A 54 6.04 -24.76 10.36
N ILE A 55 7.10 -24.27 11.02
CA ILE A 55 7.27 -22.85 11.35
C ILE A 55 7.05 -21.89 10.17
N LEU A 56 7.64 -22.17 9.00
CA LEU A 56 7.54 -21.28 7.83
C LEU A 56 6.13 -21.26 7.24
N GLN A 57 5.48 -22.42 7.14
CA GLN A 57 4.11 -22.52 6.63
C GLN A 57 3.11 -21.84 7.57
N SER A 58 3.29 -21.98 8.88
CA SER A 58 2.49 -21.27 9.89
C SER A 58 2.72 -19.76 9.83
N ALA A 59 3.97 -19.31 9.66
CA ALA A 59 4.27 -17.89 9.47
C ALA A 59 3.60 -17.32 8.19
N VAL A 60 3.58 -18.10 7.10
CA VAL A 60 2.90 -17.73 5.84
C VAL A 60 1.39 -17.63 5.99
N GLN A 61 0.78 -18.62 6.64
CA GLN A 61 -0.65 -18.64 6.91
C GLN A 61 -1.12 -17.39 7.67
N HIS A 62 -0.34 -16.94 8.64
CA HIS A 62 -0.70 -15.83 9.52
C HIS A 62 -0.05 -14.49 9.15
N ARG A 63 0.56 -14.39 7.96
CA ARG A 63 1.24 -13.17 7.46
C ARG A 63 2.25 -12.59 8.45
N GLN A 64 3.13 -13.44 8.98
CA GLN A 64 4.13 -13.05 9.98
C GLN A 64 5.48 -12.81 9.32
N GLU A 65 5.69 -11.61 8.77
CA GLU A 65 6.87 -11.28 7.97
C GLU A 65 8.17 -11.47 8.75
N LYS A 66 8.18 -11.08 10.03
CA LYS A 66 9.37 -11.17 10.88
C LYS A 66 9.77 -12.62 11.12
N ILE A 67 8.81 -13.49 11.43
CA ILE A 67 9.07 -14.91 11.68
C ILE A 67 9.45 -15.61 10.37
N PHE A 68 8.78 -15.29 9.26
CA PHE A 68 9.14 -15.85 7.96
C PHE A 68 10.55 -15.47 7.52
N SER A 69 11.00 -14.26 7.88
CA SER A 69 12.36 -13.77 7.58
C SER A 69 13.47 -14.62 8.24
N LEU A 70 13.14 -15.51 9.20
CA LEU A 70 14.08 -16.53 9.70
C LEU A 70 14.62 -17.43 8.56
N ILE A 71 13.91 -17.54 7.45
CA ILE A 71 14.35 -18.31 6.29
C ILE A 71 15.72 -17.86 5.75
N TYR A 72 16.09 -16.59 5.91
CA TYR A 72 17.36 -16.05 5.43
C TYR A 72 18.54 -16.38 6.34
N VAL A 73 18.31 -16.81 7.59
CA VAL A 73 19.35 -17.19 8.56
C VAL A 73 19.48 -18.71 8.76
N LEU A 74 18.55 -19.51 8.19
CA LEU A 74 18.48 -20.97 8.40
C LEU A 74 19.41 -21.78 7.47
N ASP A 75 20.25 -21.13 6.66
CA ASP A 75 21.19 -21.73 5.72
C ASP A 75 20.56 -22.89 4.88
N THR A 76 21.13 -24.09 4.86
CA THR A 76 20.62 -25.24 4.09
C THR A 76 19.36 -25.86 4.70
N ARG A 77 19.10 -25.67 6.00
CA ARG A 77 17.91 -26.22 6.68
C ARG A 77 16.61 -25.65 6.12
N LYS A 78 16.64 -24.44 5.54
CA LYS A 78 15.46 -23.82 4.93
C LYS A 78 14.83 -24.67 3.82
N TYR A 79 15.62 -25.42 3.05
CA TYR A 79 15.08 -26.24 1.96
C TYR A 79 14.18 -27.36 2.48
N MET A 80 14.54 -27.97 3.61
CA MET A 80 13.69 -28.94 4.30
C MET A 80 12.35 -28.29 4.70
N LEU A 81 12.41 -27.11 5.33
CA LEU A 81 11.23 -26.41 5.83
C LEU A 81 10.29 -25.90 4.73
N ILE A 82 10.84 -25.52 3.56
CA ILE A 82 10.07 -25.05 2.40
C ILE A 82 9.39 -26.23 1.68
N SER A 83 10.05 -27.38 1.61
CA SER A 83 9.59 -28.56 0.86
C SER A 83 8.41 -29.30 1.50
N GLY A 84 8.06 -28.95 2.74
CA GLY A 84 6.96 -29.56 3.47
C GLY A 84 5.60 -29.40 2.77
N ILE A 85 4.74 -30.40 2.96
CA ILE A 85 3.32 -30.34 2.58
C ILE A 85 2.48 -30.53 3.83
N ASP A 86 1.34 -29.83 3.89
CA ASP A 86 0.38 -29.98 4.97
C ASP A 86 -0.52 -31.22 4.79
N GLU A 87 -1.46 -31.42 5.72
CA GLU A 87 -2.41 -32.54 5.69
C GLU A 87 -3.22 -32.63 4.38
N TRP A 88 -3.45 -31.51 3.71
CA TRP A 88 -4.22 -31.41 2.46
C TRP A 88 -3.32 -31.36 1.21
N LYS A 89 -2.05 -31.76 1.34
CA LYS A 89 -1.03 -31.69 0.28
C LYS A 89 -0.77 -30.27 -0.22
N ASN A 90 -1.10 -29.23 0.54
CA ASN A 90 -0.72 -27.87 0.20
C ASN A 90 0.77 -27.69 0.47
N ASN A 91 1.51 -27.25 -0.54
CA ASN A 91 2.85 -26.70 -0.33
C ASN A 91 2.75 -25.25 0.19
N ILE A 92 3.89 -24.63 0.52
CA ILE A 92 3.90 -23.27 1.08
C ILE A 92 3.28 -22.20 0.16
N LEU A 93 3.27 -22.39 -1.18
CA LEU A 93 2.59 -21.46 -2.09
C LEU A 93 1.09 -21.57 -2.03
N HIS A 94 0.54 -22.79 -1.91
CA HIS A 94 -0.90 -22.95 -1.68
C HIS A 94 -1.32 -22.23 -0.40
N ILE A 95 -0.50 -22.28 0.66
CA ILE A 95 -0.77 -21.57 1.91
C ILE A 95 -0.65 -20.04 1.74
N ALA A 96 0.35 -19.58 0.99
CA ALA A 96 0.49 -18.15 0.66
C ALA A 96 -0.66 -17.65 -0.21
N ALA A 97 -1.27 -18.52 -1.00
CA ALA A 97 -2.38 -18.21 -1.89
C ALA A 97 -3.71 -17.97 -1.15
N ILE A 98 -3.84 -18.47 0.08
CA ILE A 98 -5.05 -18.28 0.89
C ILE A 98 -5.05 -16.86 1.43
N LEU A 99 -6.18 -16.16 1.28
CA LEU A 99 -6.39 -14.80 1.79
C LEU A 99 -6.05 -14.70 3.29
N ALA A 100 -5.36 -13.61 3.65
CA ALA A 100 -4.94 -13.36 5.02
C ALA A 100 -6.11 -13.29 6.01
N PRO A 101 -5.86 -13.60 7.30
CA PRO A 101 -6.82 -13.40 8.37
C PRO A 101 -7.38 -11.97 8.42
N PRO A 102 -8.67 -11.76 8.74
CA PRO A 102 -9.30 -10.44 8.73
C PRO A 102 -8.59 -9.40 9.60
N ASP A 103 -8.06 -9.80 10.76
CA ASP A 103 -7.27 -8.94 11.65
C ASP A 103 -6.01 -8.39 10.96
N ARG A 104 -5.36 -9.20 10.11
CA ARG A 104 -4.17 -8.78 9.35
C ARG A 104 -4.53 -7.83 8.21
N LEU A 105 -5.64 -8.09 7.51
CA LEU A 105 -6.12 -7.22 6.44
C LEU A 105 -6.59 -5.87 6.97
N ALA A 106 -7.26 -5.84 8.13
CA ALA A 106 -7.82 -4.63 8.74
C ALA A 106 -6.76 -3.56 9.09
N HIS A 107 -5.49 -3.94 9.23
CA HIS A 107 -4.39 -3.01 9.49
C HIS A 107 -3.88 -2.26 8.24
N ILE A 108 -4.37 -2.60 7.04
CA ILE A 108 -3.93 -1.99 5.78
C ILE A 108 -5.03 -1.09 5.24
N SER A 109 -4.69 0.14 4.85
CA SER A 109 -5.65 1.14 4.42
C SER A 109 -6.19 0.88 3.01
N GLY A 110 -7.48 0.58 2.90
CA GLY A 110 -8.16 0.45 1.61
C GLY A 110 -7.91 -0.88 0.90
N ALA A 111 -8.93 -1.36 0.19
CA ALA A 111 -8.91 -2.67 -0.46
C ALA A 111 -7.81 -2.83 -1.52
N ALA A 112 -7.43 -1.75 -2.20
CA ALA A 112 -6.37 -1.81 -3.22
C ALA A 112 -4.99 -2.02 -2.61
N LEU A 113 -4.68 -1.40 -1.46
CA LEU A 113 -3.41 -1.63 -0.76
C LEU A 113 -3.41 -3.00 -0.07
N GLN A 114 -4.54 -3.46 0.45
CA GLN A 114 -4.69 -4.84 0.93
C GLN A 114 -4.38 -5.84 -0.19
N MET A 115 -4.96 -5.66 -1.38
CA MET A 115 -4.68 -6.51 -2.55
C MET A 115 -3.20 -6.46 -2.96
N GLN A 116 -2.62 -5.26 -3.01
CA GLN A 116 -1.19 -5.08 -3.32
C GLN A 116 -0.32 -5.84 -2.32
N ARG A 117 -0.62 -5.75 -1.02
CA ARG A 117 0.15 -6.41 0.04
C ARG A 117 0.07 -7.93 -0.04
N GLU A 118 -1.12 -8.47 -0.27
CA GLU A 118 -1.33 -9.91 -0.44
C GLU A 118 -0.57 -10.45 -1.65
N LEU A 119 -0.58 -9.70 -2.75
CA LEU A 119 0.16 -10.09 -3.93
C LEU A 119 1.68 -9.98 -3.75
N GLN A 120 2.17 -8.95 -3.09
CA GLN A 120 3.59 -8.84 -2.71
C GLN A 120 4.02 -9.99 -1.80
N TRP A 121 3.16 -10.39 -0.84
CA TRP A 121 3.39 -11.54 0.02
C TRP A 121 3.51 -12.82 -0.82
N TYR A 122 2.54 -13.08 -1.69
CA TYR A 122 2.54 -14.25 -2.56
C TYR A 122 3.78 -14.30 -3.46
N LYS A 123 4.16 -13.19 -4.10
CA LYS A 123 5.36 -13.10 -4.96
C LYS A 123 6.66 -13.31 -4.20
N GLU A 124 6.77 -12.89 -2.95
CA GLU A 124 7.98 -13.21 -2.16
C GLU A 124 8.08 -14.71 -1.90
N VAL A 125 7.00 -15.33 -1.42
CA VAL A 125 6.99 -16.78 -1.18
C VAL A 125 7.26 -17.51 -2.51
N GLU A 126 6.73 -17.02 -3.62
CA GLU A 126 7.01 -17.54 -4.96
C GLU A 126 8.50 -17.46 -5.33
N SER A 127 9.20 -16.41 -4.92
CA SER A 127 10.61 -16.17 -5.28
C SER A 127 11.60 -17.12 -4.59
N ILE A 128 11.20 -17.74 -3.48
CA ILE A 128 12.09 -18.57 -2.65
C ILE A 128 11.86 -20.08 -2.81
N VAL A 129 10.72 -20.49 -3.37
CA VAL A 129 10.40 -21.90 -3.59
C VAL A 129 10.94 -22.41 -4.93
N ASN A 130 10.96 -23.73 -5.09
CA ASN A 130 11.25 -24.34 -6.39
C ASN A 130 10.15 -23.96 -7.40
N PRO A 131 10.47 -23.57 -8.64
CA PRO A 131 9.47 -23.25 -9.66
C PRO A 131 8.42 -24.34 -9.89
N LEU A 132 8.78 -25.62 -9.71
CA LEU A 132 7.86 -26.74 -9.81
C LEU A 132 6.72 -26.64 -8.79
N SER A 133 6.91 -26.00 -7.63
CA SER A 133 5.89 -25.80 -6.59
C SER A 133 4.63 -25.08 -7.11
N LYS A 134 4.70 -24.35 -8.21
CA LYS A 134 3.56 -23.68 -8.86
C LYS A 134 2.63 -24.65 -9.58
N GLU A 135 3.16 -25.78 -10.03
CA GLU A 135 2.43 -26.79 -10.82
C GLU A 135 1.82 -27.89 -9.96
N TYR A 136 2.24 -28.02 -8.70
CA TYR A 136 1.67 -28.98 -7.76
C TYR A 136 0.20 -28.67 -7.52
N THR A 137 -0.59 -29.73 -7.37
CA THR A 137 -1.98 -29.64 -6.95
C THR A 137 -2.18 -30.22 -5.55
N ASN A 138 -3.07 -29.59 -4.79
CA ASN A 138 -3.50 -30.10 -3.49
C ASN A 138 -4.46 -31.30 -3.63
N ILE A 139 -5.00 -31.81 -2.53
CA ILE A 139 -5.98 -32.93 -2.58
C ILE A 139 -7.26 -32.59 -3.36
N PHE A 140 -7.58 -31.30 -3.53
CA PHE A 140 -8.72 -30.80 -4.29
C PHE A 140 -8.39 -30.57 -5.77
N ASN A 141 -7.19 -30.96 -6.20
CA ASN A 141 -6.67 -30.76 -7.54
C ASN A 141 -6.51 -29.28 -7.96
N GLU A 142 -6.34 -28.39 -6.99
CA GLU A 142 -6.14 -26.95 -7.21
C GLU A 142 -4.66 -26.59 -7.14
N ARG A 143 -4.24 -25.68 -8.02
CA ARG A 143 -2.90 -25.07 -8.01
C ARG A 143 -2.88 -23.81 -7.14
N PRO A 144 -1.70 -23.36 -6.67
CA PRO A 144 -1.58 -22.13 -5.88
C PRO A 144 -2.20 -20.89 -6.55
N ASN A 145 -2.00 -20.70 -7.86
CA ASN A 145 -2.54 -19.56 -8.58
C ASN A 145 -4.07 -19.58 -8.64
N GLN A 146 -4.68 -20.75 -8.79
CA GLN A 146 -6.14 -20.91 -8.79
C GLN A 146 -6.72 -20.55 -7.42
N ILE A 147 -6.08 -21.00 -6.34
CA ILE A 147 -6.47 -20.63 -4.97
C ILE A 147 -6.36 -19.12 -4.76
N PHE A 148 -5.26 -18.51 -5.21
CA PHE A 148 -5.05 -17.06 -5.06
C PHE A 148 -6.16 -16.27 -5.76
N SER A 149 -6.39 -16.54 -7.05
CA SER A 149 -7.45 -15.87 -7.80
C SER A 149 -8.85 -16.10 -7.23
N ASN A 150 -9.15 -17.31 -6.76
CA ASN A 150 -10.46 -17.62 -6.19
C ASN A 150 -10.69 -16.91 -4.85
N THR A 151 -9.71 -16.96 -3.95
CA THR A 151 -9.82 -16.39 -2.60
C THR A 151 -9.73 -14.87 -2.58
N HIS A 152 -9.02 -14.26 -3.54
CA HIS A 152 -8.83 -12.81 -3.63
C HIS A 152 -9.80 -12.12 -4.58
N LYS A 153 -10.70 -12.85 -5.27
CA LYS A 153 -11.64 -12.30 -6.25
C LYS A 153 -12.44 -11.09 -5.72
N GLN A 154 -12.96 -11.20 -4.50
CA GLN A 154 -13.71 -10.11 -3.87
C GLN A 154 -12.79 -8.91 -3.57
N LEU A 155 -11.59 -9.16 -3.06
CA LEU A 155 -10.62 -8.13 -2.73
C LEU A 155 -10.14 -7.36 -3.98
N VAL A 156 -9.96 -8.05 -5.11
CA VAL A 156 -9.69 -7.43 -6.41
C VAL A 156 -10.83 -6.50 -6.82
N SER A 157 -12.09 -6.96 -6.70
CA SER A 157 -13.26 -6.14 -7.03
C SER A 157 -13.39 -4.91 -6.11
N ASP A 158 -13.15 -5.08 -4.82
CA ASP A 158 -13.21 -3.98 -3.85
C ASP A 158 -12.04 -3.00 -4.05
N GLY A 159 -10.86 -3.50 -4.40
CA GLY A 159 -9.69 -2.71 -4.76
C GLY A 159 -9.91 -1.90 -6.03
N GLU A 160 -10.49 -2.52 -7.07
CA GLU A 160 -10.89 -1.83 -8.29
C GLU A 160 -11.88 -0.71 -8.01
N LYS A 161 -12.92 -1.00 -7.22
CA LYS A 161 -13.92 0.00 -6.82
C LYS A 161 -13.29 1.16 -6.07
N TRP A 162 -12.47 0.88 -5.05
CA TRP A 162 -11.79 1.91 -4.26
C TRP A 162 -10.92 2.83 -5.13
N MET A 163 -10.16 2.26 -6.07
CA MET A 163 -9.32 3.04 -6.97
C MET A 163 -10.14 3.87 -7.96
N LYS A 164 -11.22 3.32 -8.53
CA LYS A 164 -12.10 4.03 -9.45
C LYS A 164 -12.85 5.18 -8.78
N GLU A 165 -13.35 4.98 -7.56
CA GLU A 165 -14.00 6.02 -6.78
C GLU A 165 -13.02 7.17 -6.48
N THR A 166 -11.82 6.82 -5.99
CA THR A 166 -10.75 7.80 -5.72
C THR A 166 -10.37 8.58 -6.98
N ALA A 167 -10.13 7.87 -8.09
CA ALA A 167 -9.78 8.48 -9.37
C ALA A 167 -10.90 9.38 -9.91
N THR A 168 -12.16 8.98 -9.77
CA THR A 168 -13.32 9.77 -10.21
C THR A 168 -13.42 11.07 -9.41
N SER A 169 -13.37 10.99 -8.07
CA SER A 169 -13.42 12.18 -7.21
C SER A 169 -12.28 13.15 -7.52
N CYS A 170 -11.06 12.64 -7.69
CA CYS A 170 -9.91 13.48 -8.00
C CYS A 170 -9.94 14.05 -9.43
N THR A 171 -10.52 13.32 -10.39
CA THR A 171 -10.74 13.81 -11.76
C THR A 171 -11.70 15.00 -11.76
N VAL A 172 -12.77 14.97 -10.97
CA VAL A 172 -13.70 16.10 -10.85
C VAL A 172 -12.98 17.33 -10.30
N VAL A 173 -12.20 17.17 -9.22
CA VAL A 173 -11.39 18.26 -8.66
C VAL A 173 -10.40 18.80 -9.70
N GLY A 174 -9.69 17.93 -10.40
CA GLY A 174 -8.75 18.33 -11.44
C GLY A 174 -9.42 19.09 -12.59
N ALA A 175 -10.54 18.60 -13.09
CA ALA A 175 -11.31 19.26 -14.15
C ALA A 175 -11.77 20.66 -13.74
N LEU A 176 -12.26 20.83 -12.50
CA LEU A 176 -12.63 22.15 -11.97
C LEU A 176 -11.42 23.09 -11.93
N ILE A 177 -10.26 22.63 -11.47
CA ILE A 177 -9.04 23.46 -11.46
C ILE A 177 -8.64 23.85 -12.88
N ILE A 178 -8.69 22.93 -13.85
CA ILE A 178 -8.40 23.25 -15.26
C ILE A 178 -9.30 24.38 -15.74
N THR A 179 -10.61 24.29 -15.49
CA THR A 179 -11.57 25.33 -15.91
C THR A 179 -11.30 26.67 -15.24
N ILE A 180 -11.06 26.69 -13.92
CA ILE A 180 -10.82 27.92 -13.17
C ILE A 180 -9.52 28.60 -13.63
N MET A 181 -8.43 27.84 -13.78
CA MET A 181 -7.13 28.38 -14.19
C MET A 181 -7.12 28.81 -15.66
N PHE A 182 -7.70 27.99 -16.54
CA PHE A 182 -7.88 28.39 -17.94
C PHE A 182 -8.66 29.70 -18.05
N THR A 183 -9.75 29.84 -17.29
CA THR A 183 -10.52 31.09 -17.26
C THR A 183 -9.68 32.24 -16.71
N ALA A 184 -8.93 32.04 -15.62
CA ALA A 184 -8.08 33.06 -15.01
C ALA A 184 -6.95 33.54 -15.95
N ALA A 185 -6.38 32.65 -16.77
CA ALA A 185 -5.38 33.00 -17.77
C ALA A 185 -5.88 34.01 -18.82
N PHE A 186 -7.17 33.92 -19.20
CA PHE A 186 -7.78 34.85 -20.17
C PHE A 186 -8.51 36.03 -19.51
N THR A 187 -8.95 35.87 -18.27
CA THR A 187 -9.60 36.91 -17.46
C THR A 187 -8.63 37.47 -16.43
N VAL A 188 -7.45 37.88 -16.90
CA VAL A 188 -6.33 38.26 -16.04
C VAL A 188 -6.70 39.36 -15.03
N PRO A 189 -6.16 39.31 -13.80
CA PRO A 189 -6.39 40.33 -12.79
C PRO A 189 -6.04 41.74 -13.32
N GLY A 190 -7.00 42.67 -13.21
CA GLY A 190 -6.84 44.04 -13.73
C GLY A 190 -7.18 44.23 -15.21
N GLY A 191 -7.41 43.15 -15.97
CA GLY A 191 -7.78 43.22 -17.39
C GLY A 191 -6.62 43.58 -18.32
N ASN A 192 -6.99 43.83 -19.59
CA ASN A 192 -6.08 44.10 -20.69
C ASN A 192 -6.21 45.55 -21.17
N VAL A 193 -5.13 46.09 -21.74
CA VAL A 193 -5.12 47.38 -22.44
C VAL A 193 -5.93 47.23 -23.74
N GLN A 194 -6.97 48.04 -23.93
CA GLN A 194 -7.94 47.89 -25.04
C GLN A 194 -7.28 47.87 -26.43
N ASP A 195 -6.25 48.70 -26.65
CA ASP A 195 -5.65 48.85 -27.98
C ASP A 195 -4.61 47.77 -28.33
N THR A 196 -4.02 47.12 -27.32
CA THR A 196 -2.90 46.18 -27.53
C THR A 196 -3.19 44.76 -27.07
N GLY A 197 -4.23 44.57 -26.23
CA GLY A 197 -4.56 43.29 -25.62
C GLY A 197 -3.60 42.85 -24.50
N PHE A 198 -2.54 43.61 -24.20
CA PHE A 198 -1.58 43.22 -23.16
C PHE A 198 -2.16 43.42 -21.75
N PRO A 199 -1.82 42.54 -20.78
CA PRO A 199 -2.23 42.71 -19.38
C PRO A 199 -1.74 44.02 -18.79
N ILE A 200 -2.63 44.77 -18.10
CA ILE A 200 -2.30 46.08 -17.51
C ILE A 200 -1.15 45.97 -16.49
N PHE A 201 -1.06 44.84 -15.79
CA PHE A 201 -0.05 44.60 -14.77
C PHE A 201 1.17 43.80 -15.25
N LEU A 202 1.39 43.67 -16.57
CA LEU A 202 2.47 42.86 -17.14
C LEU A 202 3.85 43.13 -16.51
N GLN A 203 4.16 44.39 -16.19
CA GLN A 203 5.44 44.79 -15.60
C GLN A 203 5.57 44.54 -14.09
N ARG A 204 4.51 44.08 -13.41
CA ARG A 204 4.53 43.80 -11.97
C ARG A 204 5.02 42.38 -11.72
N LYS A 205 5.94 42.23 -10.76
CA LYS A 205 6.43 40.91 -10.30
C LYS A 205 5.30 39.99 -9.85
N SER A 206 4.28 40.52 -9.16
CA SER A 206 3.11 39.75 -8.73
C SER A 206 2.32 39.18 -9.91
N PHE A 207 2.25 39.89 -11.04
CA PHE A 207 1.60 39.39 -12.25
C PHE A 207 2.37 38.24 -12.88
N MET A 208 3.71 38.32 -12.92
CA MET A 208 4.55 37.22 -13.39
C MET A 208 4.41 35.97 -12.51
N VAL A 209 4.33 36.14 -11.17
CA VAL A 209 4.05 35.03 -10.25
C VAL A 209 2.68 34.41 -10.53
N PHE A 210 1.65 35.25 -10.75
CA PHE A 210 0.31 34.79 -11.11
C PHE A 210 0.33 33.92 -12.38
N ILE A 211 0.83 34.43 -13.50
CA ILE A 211 0.71 33.71 -14.78
C ILE A 211 1.55 32.42 -14.82
N ILE A 212 2.72 32.40 -14.18
CA ILE A 212 3.55 31.20 -14.07
C ILE A 212 2.85 30.15 -13.20
N SER A 213 2.31 30.56 -12.05
CA SER A 213 1.63 29.64 -11.13
C SER A 213 0.33 29.11 -11.73
N ASP A 214 -0.42 29.95 -12.45
CA ASP A 214 -1.60 29.55 -13.19
C ASP A 214 -1.28 28.48 -14.25
N ALA A 215 -0.24 28.69 -15.06
CA ALA A 215 0.21 27.71 -16.05
C ALA A 215 0.65 26.38 -15.40
N ILE A 216 1.43 26.43 -14.33
CA ILE A 216 1.83 25.23 -13.56
C ILE A 216 0.60 24.50 -13.05
N SER A 217 -0.36 25.24 -12.48
CA SER A 217 -1.60 24.68 -11.97
C SER A 217 -2.40 23.95 -13.04
N LEU A 218 -2.58 24.58 -14.20
CA LEU A 218 -3.33 24.04 -15.32
C LEU A 218 -2.68 22.78 -15.89
N PHE A 219 -1.38 22.81 -16.19
CA PHE A 219 -0.68 21.65 -16.75
C PHE A 219 -0.59 20.50 -15.76
N ALA A 220 -0.32 20.78 -14.48
CA ALA A 220 -0.30 19.76 -13.43
C ALA A 220 -1.68 19.12 -13.26
N SER A 221 -2.76 19.91 -13.27
CA SER A 221 -4.13 19.39 -13.20
C SER A 221 -4.50 18.54 -14.41
N SER A 222 -4.16 19.00 -15.62
CA SER A 222 -4.40 18.24 -16.86
C SER A 222 -3.66 16.89 -16.84
N THR A 223 -2.40 16.88 -16.38
CA THR A 223 -1.63 15.65 -16.20
C THR A 223 -2.30 14.74 -15.17
N SER A 224 -2.78 15.28 -14.06
CA SER A 224 -3.51 14.54 -13.02
C SER A 224 -4.76 13.85 -13.58
N VAL A 225 -5.58 14.58 -14.31
CA VAL A 225 -6.80 14.06 -14.97
C VAL A 225 -6.47 12.94 -15.94
N LEU A 226 -5.42 13.08 -16.76
CA LEU A 226 -5.00 12.01 -17.68
C LEU A 226 -4.54 10.75 -16.93
N MET A 227 -3.83 10.91 -15.81
CA MET A 227 -3.42 9.75 -15.00
C MET A 227 -4.60 9.06 -14.34
N PHE A 228 -5.59 9.81 -13.81
CA PHE A 228 -6.81 9.23 -13.26
C PHE A 228 -7.69 8.58 -14.32
N LEU A 229 -7.78 9.15 -15.53
CA LEU A 229 -8.39 8.47 -16.67
C LEU A 229 -7.68 7.16 -16.97
N GLY A 230 -6.35 7.14 -16.89
CA GLY A 230 -5.53 5.93 -16.98
C GLY A 230 -5.83 4.90 -15.90
N VAL A 231 -6.23 5.31 -14.69
CA VAL A 231 -6.72 4.42 -13.62
C VAL A 231 -8.10 3.88 -13.96
N LEU A 232 -9.03 4.72 -14.40
CA LEU A 232 -10.40 4.33 -14.76
C LEU A 232 -10.47 3.34 -15.92
N THR A 233 -9.53 3.45 -16.88
CA THR A 233 -9.48 2.63 -18.09
C THR A 233 -8.56 1.41 -17.98
N SER A 234 -7.95 1.18 -16.81
CA SER A 234 -7.08 0.01 -16.60
C SER A 234 -7.87 -1.30 -16.56
N ARG A 235 -7.18 -2.41 -16.84
CA ARG A 235 -7.78 -3.76 -16.86
C ARG A 235 -8.06 -4.32 -15.45
N TYR A 236 -7.33 -3.86 -14.44
CA TYR A 236 -7.40 -4.39 -13.06
C TYR A 236 -7.11 -5.89 -12.98
N ALA A 237 -6.13 -6.38 -13.75
CA ALA A 237 -5.59 -7.71 -13.50
C ALA A 237 -4.88 -7.73 -12.14
N GLU A 238 -4.84 -8.88 -11.47
CA GLU A 238 -4.20 -9.02 -10.15
C GLU A 238 -2.79 -8.43 -10.13
N ASP A 239 -1.95 -8.79 -11.10
CA ASP A 239 -0.57 -8.30 -11.25
C ASP A 239 -0.47 -6.76 -11.42
N ASP A 240 -1.54 -6.09 -11.88
CA ASP A 240 -1.54 -4.63 -12.04
C ASP A 240 -1.49 -3.91 -10.68
N PHE A 241 -1.98 -4.54 -9.61
CA PHE A 241 -2.00 -3.97 -8.25
C PHE A 241 -0.61 -3.84 -7.63
N ILE A 242 0.42 -4.54 -8.14
CA ILE A 242 1.78 -4.42 -7.58
C ILE A 242 2.35 -3.04 -7.85
N LYS A 243 2.26 -2.56 -9.10
CA LYS A 243 3.00 -1.38 -9.53
C LYS A 243 2.27 -0.49 -10.52
N SER A 244 1.64 -1.07 -11.55
CA SER A 244 1.00 -0.30 -12.63
C SER A 244 -0.08 0.64 -12.10
N LEU A 245 -1.04 0.09 -11.37
CA LEU A 245 -2.16 0.83 -10.79
C LEU A 245 -1.72 1.84 -9.71
N PRO A 246 -0.95 1.45 -8.67
CA PRO A 246 -0.43 2.39 -7.68
C PRO A 246 0.40 3.52 -8.29
N THR A 247 1.22 3.25 -9.31
CA THR A 247 2.06 4.28 -9.94
C THR A 247 1.20 5.35 -10.64
N LYS A 248 0.16 4.94 -11.36
CA LYS A 248 -0.76 5.89 -11.98
C LYS A 248 -1.46 6.75 -10.93
N LEU A 249 -1.89 6.14 -9.82
CA LEU A 249 -2.51 6.84 -8.70
C LEU A 249 -1.55 7.82 -8.01
N ILE A 250 -0.29 7.41 -7.76
CA ILE A 250 0.75 8.27 -7.19
C ILE A 250 1.01 9.49 -8.07
N ILE A 251 1.22 9.30 -9.38
CA ILE A 251 1.48 10.42 -10.30
C ILE A 251 0.26 11.34 -10.33
N GLY A 252 -0.95 10.79 -10.45
CA GLY A 252 -2.19 11.57 -10.47
C GLY A 252 -2.39 12.42 -9.21
N LEU A 253 -2.23 11.81 -8.02
CA LEU A 253 -2.33 12.54 -6.76
C LEU A 253 -1.22 13.59 -6.62
N SER A 254 0.04 13.24 -6.94
CA SER A 254 1.19 14.15 -6.84
C SER A 254 1.02 15.40 -7.70
N THR A 255 0.59 15.24 -8.95
CA THR A 255 0.35 16.39 -9.84
C THR A 255 -0.87 17.20 -9.42
N LEU A 256 -1.89 16.56 -8.81
CA LEU A 256 -3.02 17.28 -8.21
C LEU A 256 -2.59 18.16 -7.03
N PHE A 257 -1.71 17.66 -6.15
CA PHE A 257 -1.14 18.46 -5.06
C PHE A 257 -0.39 19.68 -5.58
N ILE A 258 0.48 19.48 -6.59
CA ILE A 258 1.22 20.57 -7.23
C ILE A 258 0.24 21.59 -7.81
N SER A 259 -0.83 21.12 -8.45
CA SER A 259 -1.86 21.97 -9.04
C SER A 259 -2.57 22.83 -7.98
N ILE A 260 -3.03 22.23 -6.89
CA ILE A 260 -3.72 22.94 -5.80
C ILE A 260 -2.79 23.99 -5.16
N ALA A 261 -1.53 23.63 -4.91
CA ALA A 261 -0.56 24.58 -4.36
C ALA A 261 -0.32 25.77 -5.32
N ALA A 262 -0.13 25.49 -6.62
CA ALA A 262 0.09 26.51 -7.63
C ALA A 262 -1.13 27.42 -7.83
N MET A 263 -2.35 26.84 -7.85
CA MET A 263 -3.61 27.59 -7.87
C MET A 263 -3.69 28.57 -6.70
N MET A 264 -3.27 28.13 -5.50
CA MET A 264 -3.31 28.99 -4.33
C MET A 264 -2.28 30.10 -4.36
N ILE A 265 -1.08 29.85 -4.91
CA ILE A 265 -0.09 30.91 -5.16
C ILE A 265 -0.64 31.92 -6.17
N ALA A 266 -1.29 31.46 -7.25
CA ALA A 266 -1.93 32.32 -8.24
C ALA A 266 -3.03 33.18 -7.60
N PHE A 267 -3.87 32.60 -6.74
CA PHE A 267 -4.90 33.32 -6.01
C PHE A 267 -4.32 34.40 -5.08
N CYS A 268 -3.26 34.08 -4.33
CA CYS A 268 -2.57 35.06 -3.48
C CYS A 268 -1.97 36.21 -4.30
N ALA A 269 -1.35 35.90 -5.44
CA ALA A 269 -0.81 36.90 -6.35
C ALA A 269 -1.90 37.82 -6.91
N THR A 270 -3.06 37.26 -7.28
CA THR A 270 -4.24 38.01 -7.71
C THR A 270 -4.75 38.97 -6.63
N LEU A 271 -4.85 38.52 -5.38
CA LEU A 271 -5.25 39.38 -4.26
C LEU A 271 -4.29 40.57 -4.07
N ILE A 272 -2.98 40.32 -4.14
CA ILE A 272 -1.96 41.39 -4.03
C ILE A 272 -2.11 42.41 -5.18
N ILE A 273 -2.41 41.94 -6.40
CA ILE A 273 -2.64 42.80 -7.56
C ILE A 273 -3.89 43.66 -7.37
N MET A 274 -5.00 43.05 -6.94
CA MET A 274 -6.30 43.72 -6.81
C MET A 274 -6.38 44.69 -5.63
N LEU A 275 -5.81 44.33 -4.47
CA LEU A 275 -5.90 45.12 -3.23
C LEU A 275 -4.85 46.22 -3.11
N LYS A 276 -3.92 46.32 -4.08
CA LYS A 276 -2.97 47.41 -4.34
C LYS A 276 -2.70 48.37 -3.16
N GLY A 277 -2.13 47.88 -2.06
CA GLY A 277 -1.68 48.69 -0.91
C GLY A 277 -2.47 48.52 0.40
N GLU A 278 -3.66 47.91 0.37
CA GLU A 278 -4.48 47.56 1.55
C GLU A 278 -3.98 46.25 2.21
N MET A 279 -2.71 46.22 2.62
CA MET A 279 -2.09 45.02 3.21
C MET A 279 -2.83 44.51 4.46
N LYS A 280 -3.54 45.40 5.15
CA LYS A 280 -4.39 45.07 6.31
C LYS A 280 -5.53 44.10 5.96
N LEU A 281 -6.04 44.11 4.73
CA LEU A 281 -7.08 43.20 4.25
C LEU A 281 -6.49 41.98 3.52
N ALA A 282 -5.38 42.15 2.81
CA ALA A 282 -4.74 41.06 2.08
C ALA A 282 -4.21 39.96 3.01
N ILE A 283 -3.60 40.33 4.15
CA ILE A 283 -3.02 39.40 5.14
C ILE A 283 -4.06 38.43 5.74
N PRO A 284 -5.20 38.89 6.30
CA PRO A 284 -6.19 37.96 6.85
C PRO A 284 -6.81 37.06 5.79
N ILE A 285 -7.02 37.55 4.56
CA ILE A 285 -7.58 36.73 3.46
C ILE A 285 -6.58 35.66 3.02
N THR A 286 -5.28 35.98 2.92
CA THR A 286 -4.24 34.99 2.61
C THR A 286 -4.10 33.93 3.70
N LEU A 287 -4.17 34.33 4.97
CA LEU A 287 -4.20 33.39 6.10
C LEU A 287 -5.42 32.46 6.02
N LEU A 288 -6.61 33.00 5.75
CA LEU A 288 -7.82 32.19 5.61
C LEU A 288 -7.70 31.21 4.42
N ALA A 289 -7.13 31.66 3.31
CA ALA A 289 -6.91 30.86 2.11
C ALA A 289 -5.87 29.74 2.29
N SER A 290 -5.01 29.85 3.30
CA SER A 290 -4.05 28.78 3.65
C SER A 290 -4.70 27.59 4.34
N ILE A 291 -5.85 27.78 5.02
CA ILE A 291 -6.53 26.74 5.79
C ILE A 291 -6.91 25.52 4.92
N PRO A 292 -7.57 25.68 3.75
CA PRO A 292 -7.88 24.55 2.89
C PRO A 292 -6.63 23.82 2.39
N VAL A 293 -5.53 24.53 2.12
CA VAL A 293 -4.26 23.93 1.69
C VAL A 293 -3.65 23.08 2.79
N THR A 294 -3.60 23.62 4.01
CA THR A 294 -3.08 22.90 5.17
C THR A 294 -3.92 21.66 5.46
N LEU A 295 -5.25 21.78 5.40
CA LEU A 295 -6.16 20.64 5.55
C LEU A 295 -5.95 19.59 4.46
N PHE A 296 -5.77 20.00 3.20
CA PHE A 296 -5.54 19.08 2.10
C PHE A 296 -4.21 18.32 2.26
N ILE A 297 -3.14 19.00 2.67
CA ILE A 297 -1.86 18.38 2.98
C ILE A 297 -2.02 17.40 4.14
N LEU A 298 -2.62 17.82 5.26
CA LEU A 298 -2.74 16.96 6.45
C LEU A 298 -3.59 15.71 6.20
N LEU A 299 -4.66 15.81 5.40
CA LEU A 299 -5.57 14.70 5.17
C LEU A 299 -5.09 13.77 4.06
N GLN A 300 -4.54 14.30 2.96
CA GLN A 300 -4.26 13.51 1.76
C GLN A 300 -2.79 13.14 1.57
N PHE A 301 -1.86 13.90 2.17
CA PHE A 301 -0.44 13.54 2.09
C PHE A 301 -0.13 12.19 2.74
N PRO A 302 -0.72 11.82 3.91
CA PRO A 302 -0.50 10.50 4.50
C PRO A 302 -0.85 9.35 3.54
N LEU A 303 -1.97 9.45 2.82
CA LEU A 303 -2.39 8.44 1.84
C LEU A 303 -1.37 8.32 0.69
N LEU A 304 -0.90 9.44 0.15
CA LEU A 304 0.10 9.43 -0.92
C LEU A 304 1.41 8.77 -0.45
N VAL A 305 1.87 9.09 0.76
CA VAL A 305 3.05 8.48 1.37
C VAL A 305 2.84 6.99 1.56
N GLU A 306 1.67 6.57 2.05
CA GLU A 306 1.35 5.15 2.25
C GLU A 306 1.39 4.36 0.94
N ILE A 307 0.75 4.84 -0.13
CA ILE A 307 0.78 4.18 -1.45
C ILE A 307 2.22 4.15 -1.98
N PHE A 308 2.98 5.23 -1.83
CA PHE A 308 4.37 5.32 -2.29
C PHE A 308 5.27 4.32 -1.55
N VAL A 309 5.21 4.30 -0.22
CA VAL A 309 6.00 3.38 0.62
C VAL A 309 5.59 1.93 0.39
N SER A 310 4.29 1.65 0.24
CA SER A 310 3.80 0.30 -0.11
C SER A 310 4.34 -0.18 -1.47
N THR A 311 4.47 0.72 -2.45
CA THR A 311 4.88 0.37 -3.82
C THR A 311 6.39 0.35 -4.04
N TYR A 312 7.12 1.31 -3.46
CA TYR A 312 8.53 1.58 -3.73
C TYR A 312 9.42 1.50 -2.48
N GLY A 313 8.82 1.35 -1.29
CA GLY A 313 9.55 1.22 -0.04
C GLY A 313 10.27 -0.12 0.11
N PRO A 314 10.90 -0.35 1.27
CA PRO A 314 11.51 -1.64 1.57
C PRO A 314 10.45 -2.75 1.50
N GLY A 315 10.84 -3.90 0.95
CA GLY A 315 9.97 -5.07 0.87
C GLY A 315 9.46 -5.51 2.24
N ILE A 316 8.41 -6.33 2.24
CA ILE A 316 7.75 -6.85 3.45
C ILE A 316 8.73 -7.58 4.38
N PHE A 317 9.76 -8.19 3.80
CA PHE A 317 10.62 -9.16 4.48
C PHE A 317 11.99 -8.57 4.81
N ASP A 318 12.46 -8.84 6.04
CA ASP A 318 13.79 -8.44 6.45
C ASP A 318 14.83 -9.45 5.95
N ARG A 319 15.26 -9.25 4.70
CA ARG A 319 16.33 -10.04 4.08
C ARG A 319 17.71 -9.81 4.73
N LYS A 320 17.85 -8.80 5.60
CA LYS A 320 19.10 -8.45 6.30
C LYS A 320 19.14 -8.96 7.73
N MET A 321 18.17 -9.79 8.12
CA MET A 321 18.13 -10.42 9.43
C MET A 321 19.48 -11.06 9.75
N LYS A 322 20.10 -10.59 10.84
CA LYS A 322 21.36 -11.13 11.32
C LYS A 322 21.11 -12.39 12.12
N TYR A 323 22.12 -13.24 12.19
CA TYR A 323 22.08 -14.46 12.98
C TYR A 323 21.71 -14.20 14.44
N TRP A 324 20.97 -15.14 15.03
CA TRP A 324 20.46 -15.06 16.40
C TRP A 324 21.10 -16.13 17.30
N TYR A 325 22.30 -16.56 16.94
CA TYR A 325 23.09 -17.54 17.70
C TYR A 325 24.27 -16.88 18.41
#